data_AF-K5XS92-F1
#
_entry.id   AF-K5XS92-F1
#
_cell.length_a   1.000
_cell.length_b   1.000
_cell.length_c   1.000
_cell.angle_alpha   90.00
_cell.angle_beta   90.00
_cell.angle_gamma   90.00
#
_symmetry.space_group_name_H-M   'P 1'
#
loop_
_entity.id
_entity.type
_entity.pdbx_description
1 polymer ?
#
loop_
_entity_poly.entity_id
_entity_poly.type
_entity_poly.pdbx_seq_one_letter_code
_entity_poly.pdbx_strand_id
1 'polypeptide(L)'
;MADPYIFDQLLGIANAALSSPLFIAIVSTAIAAFAGTWGAQLLAERTARRKEILAEIRGVNAALSFAFNIANTYIATKKQLTKELVAGYKQQRADREAHDMRVNALVIPANTTFTYQLVLQTILPPYSPIAELQKILLDRINPSGRALLLLTPLMQSIEGFADAAAQRNAWIDEVKKMPENNDAMKACLYFGTPFAPGRVDDRYPNLMDAIERYNDSCIGFSVQLVNVLREHGEKMAAEYGKDAPKISKPDFKMAGDLIPDLKEYARWVEEPKA
;
A
#
# COMPACT_ATOMS: atom_id res chain seq x y z
N MET A 1 -71.14 -39.65 -31.58
CA MET A 1 -71.26 -40.30 -30.26
C MET A 1 -70.02 -41.14 -30.06
N ALA A 2 -69.05 -40.64 -29.30
CA ALA A 2 -67.91 -41.45 -28.87
C ALA A 2 -68.37 -42.34 -27.72
N ASP A 3 -67.99 -43.61 -27.77
CA ASP A 3 -68.43 -44.65 -26.83
C ASP A 3 -67.86 -44.37 -25.43
N PRO A 4 -68.71 -44.10 -24.41
CA PRO A 4 -68.26 -43.77 -23.06
C PRO A 4 -67.39 -44.87 -22.41
N TYR A 5 -67.47 -46.11 -22.90
CA TYR A 5 -66.64 -47.22 -22.40
C TYR A 5 -65.16 -47.17 -22.78
N ILE A 6 -64.82 -46.54 -23.92
CA ILE A 6 -63.42 -46.44 -24.37
C ILE A 6 -62.66 -45.39 -23.55
N PHE A 7 -63.35 -44.31 -23.15
CA PHE A 7 -62.76 -43.26 -22.32
C PHE A 7 -62.48 -43.76 -20.89
N ASP A 8 -63.40 -44.54 -20.32
CA ASP A 8 -63.21 -45.16 -19.00
C ASP A 8 -62.12 -46.25 -18.98
N GLN A 9 -61.97 -47.03 -20.06
CA GLN A 9 -60.86 -48.00 -20.17
C GLN A 9 -59.49 -47.31 -20.32
N LEU A 10 -59.40 -46.23 -21.09
CA LEU A 10 -58.16 -45.45 -21.23
C LEU A 10 -57.79 -44.74 -19.92
N LEU A 11 -58.78 -44.21 -19.19
CA LEU A 11 -58.57 -43.66 -17.85
C LEU A 11 -58.16 -44.74 -16.84
N GLY A 12 -58.74 -45.94 -16.91
CA GLY A 12 -58.39 -47.07 -16.05
C GLY A 12 -56.97 -47.60 -16.28
N ILE A 13 -56.53 -47.70 -17.54
CA ILE A 13 -55.16 -48.10 -17.91
C ILE A 13 -54.15 -47.02 -17.50
N ALA A 14 -54.49 -45.73 -17.68
CA ALA A 14 -53.67 -44.62 -17.20
C ALA A 14 -53.53 -44.63 -15.66
N ASN A 15 -54.62 -44.90 -14.93
CA ASN A 15 -54.59 -45.01 -13.46
C ASN A 15 -53.81 -46.25 -12.98
N ALA A 16 -53.90 -47.37 -13.70
CA ALA A 16 -53.14 -48.59 -13.40
C ALA A 16 -51.64 -48.43 -13.68
N ALA A 17 -51.27 -47.68 -14.73
CA ALA A 17 -49.88 -47.36 -15.04
C ALA A 17 -49.28 -46.37 -14.01
N LEU A 18 -50.07 -45.42 -13.51
CA LEU A 18 -49.67 -44.46 -12.45
C LEU A 18 -49.57 -45.10 -11.06
N SER A 19 -50.34 -46.16 -10.78
CA SER A 19 -50.31 -46.92 -9.52
C SER A 19 -49.41 -48.16 -9.55
N SER A 20 -48.74 -48.42 -10.68
CA SER A 20 -47.80 -49.51 -10.84
C SER A 20 -46.60 -49.34 -9.88
N PRO A 21 -46.24 -50.37 -9.09
CA PRO A 21 -45.05 -50.34 -8.24
C PRO A 21 -43.76 -50.00 -8.99
N LEU A 22 -43.69 -50.31 -10.29
CA LEU A 22 -42.56 -50.01 -11.16
C LEU A 22 -42.52 -48.52 -11.56
N PHE A 23 -43.68 -47.90 -11.85
CA PHE A 23 -43.75 -46.46 -12.13
C PHE A 23 -43.45 -45.63 -10.87
N ILE A 24 -44.00 -46.03 -9.72
CA ILE A 24 -43.67 -45.43 -8.41
C ILE A 24 -42.18 -45.59 -8.10
N ALA A 25 -41.57 -46.75 -8.37
CA ALA A 25 -40.13 -46.95 -8.20
C ALA A 25 -39.29 -46.06 -9.14
N ILE A 26 -39.68 -45.88 -10.40
CA ILE A 26 -38.97 -45.01 -11.35
C ILE A 26 -39.10 -43.53 -10.96
N VAL A 27 -40.30 -43.07 -10.60
CA VAL A 27 -40.52 -41.67 -10.21
C VAL A 27 -39.84 -41.36 -8.87
N SER A 28 -39.91 -42.28 -7.89
CA SER A 28 -39.24 -42.10 -6.60
C SER A 28 -37.71 -42.11 -6.72
N THR A 29 -37.13 -42.98 -7.54
CA THR A 29 -35.68 -43.00 -7.80
C THR A 29 -35.22 -41.76 -8.58
N ALA A 30 -36.01 -41.26 -9.54
CA ALA A 30 -35.71 -40.03 -10.26
C ALA A 30 -35.76 -38.78 -9.34
N ILE A 31 -36.76 -38.68 -8.46
CA ILE A 31 -36.86 -37.59 -7.47
C ILE A 31 -35.72 -37.66 -6.45
N ALA A 32 -35.41 -38.86 -5.95
CA ALA A 32 -34.30 -39.06 -5.01
C ALA A 32 -32.94 -38.74 -5.64
N ALA A 33 -32.73 -39.12 -6.91
CA ALA A 33 -31.52 -38.78 -7.66
C ALA A 33 -31.42 -37.27 -7.90
N PHE A 34 -32.51 -36.62 -8.33
CA PHE A 34 -32.52 -35.17 -8.59
C PHE A 34 -32.29 -34.35 -7.31
N ALA A 35 -32.97 -34.70 -6.21
CA ALA A 35 -32.78 -34.08 -4.90
C ALA A 35 -31.36 -34.35 -4.36
N GLY A 36 -30.83 -35.55 -4.58
CA GLY A 36 -29.45 -35.91 -4.23
C GLY A 36 -28.41 -35.11 -5.00
N THR A 37 -28.59 -34.95 -6.33
CA THR A 37 -27.68 -34.17 -7.17
C THR A 37 -27.75 -32.67 -6.87
N TRP A 38 -28.95 -32.12 -6.66
CA TRP A 38 -29.12 -30.72 -6.32
C TRP A 38 -28.57 -30.40 -4.93
N GLY A 39 -28.82 -31.26 -3.95
CA GLY A 39 -28.25 -31.15 -2.61
C GLY A 39 -26.72 -31.26 -2.62
N ALA A 40 -26.16 -32.17 -3.42
CA ALA A 40 -24.73 -32.31 -3.61
C ALA A 40 -24.11 -31.07 -4.29
N GLN A 41 -24.77 -30.49 -5.29
CA GLN A 41 -24.34 -29.25 -5.94
C GLN A 41 -24.32 -28.08 -4.96
N LEU A 42 -25.40 -27.87 -4.19
CA LEU A 42 -25.46 -26.80 -3.19
C LEU A 42 -24.38 -26.95 -2.11
N LEU A 43 -24.12 -28.19 -1.67
CA LEU A 43 -23.07 -28.47 -0.70
C LEU A 43 -21.67 -28.25 -1.30
N ALA A 44 -21.47 -28.64 -2.56
CA ALA A 44 -20.22 -28.41 -3.28
C ALA A 44 -19.95 -26.92 -3.47
N GLU A 45 -20.94 -26.13 -3.87
CA GLU A 45 -20.84 -24.66 -4.00
C GLU A 45 -20.51 -24.00 -2.66
N ARG A 46 -21.20 -24.38 -1.58
CA ARG A 46 -20.90 -23.86 -0.23
C ARG A 46 -19.48 -24.20 0.21
N THR A 47 -19.02 -25.41 -0.06
CA THR A 47 -17.67 -25.86 0.31
C THR A 47 -16.61 -25.13 -0.51
N ALA A 48 -16.84 -24.97 -1.82
CA ALA A 48 -15.98 -24.19 -2.71
C ALA A 48 -15.90 -22.74 -2.25
N ARG A 49 -17.04 -22.10 -1.97
CA ARG A 49 -17.10 -20.72 -1.46
C ARG A 49 -16.35 -20.56 -0.14
N ARG A 50 -16.53 -21.48 0.82
CA ARG A 50 -15.76 -21.43 2.08
C ARG A 50 -14.26 -21.57 1.83
N LYS A 51 -13.85 -22.44 0.90
CA LYS A 51 -12.43 -22.62 0.54
C LYS A 51 -11.84 -21.36 -0.09
N GLU A 52 -12.59 -20.67 -0.95
CA GLU A 52 -12.21 -19.39 -1.56
C GLU A 52 -12.02 -18.31 -0.50
N ILE A 53 -13.01 -18.09 0.37
CA ILE A 53 -12.92 -17.08 1.46
C ILE A 53 -11.74 -17.39 2.39
N LEU A 54 -11.51 -18.67 2.71
CA LEU A 54 -10.36 -19.06 3.53
C LEU A 54 -9.02 -18.76 2.85
N ALA A 55 -8.90 -19.02 1.54
CA ALA A 55 -7.72 -18.69 0.76
C ALA A 55 -7.49 -17.17 0.74
N GLU A 56 -8.56 -16.40 0.58
CA GLU A 56 -8.52 -14.94 0.60
C GLU A 56 -8.10 -14.38 1.97
N ILE A 57 -8.65 -14.89 3.08
CA ILE A 57 -8.23 -14.50 4.45
C ILE A 57 -6.73 -14.75 4.65
N ARG A 58 -6.20 -15.87 4.16
CA ARG A 58 -4.76 -16.17 4.22
C ARG A 58 -3.96 -15.21 3.35
N GLY A 59 -4.46 -14.87 2.18
CA GLY A 59 -3.90 -13.83 1.31
C GLY A 59 -3.81 -12.48 2.02
N VAL A 60 -4.91 -12.04 2.64
CA VAL A 60 -4.98 -10.78 3.39
C VAL A 60 -3.98 -10.74 4.54
N ASN A 61 -3.86 -11.80 5.33
CA ASN A 61 -2.87 -11.87 6.42
C ASN A 61 -1.42 -11.79 5.91
N ALA A 62 -1.13 -12.41 4.76
CA ALA A 62 0.18 -12.27 4.13
C ALA A 62 0.42 -10.84 3.66
N ALA A 63 -0.54 -10.23 2.95
CA ALA A 63 -0.45 -8.84 2.49
C ALA A 63 -0.30 -7.84 3.65
N LEU A 64 -1.04 -8.02 4.74
CA LEU A 64 -0.90 -7.23 5.98
C LEU A 64 0.52 -7.30 6.53
N SER A 65 1.13 -8.48 6.51
CA SER A 65 2.48 -8.68 7.02
C SER A 65 3.52 -7.96 6.14
N PHE A 66 3.37 -8.01 4.82
CA PHE A 66 4.22 -7.27 3.88
C PHE A 66 4.05 -5.75 4.02
N ALA A 67 2.82 -5.24 4.01
CA ALA A 67 2.56 -3.81 4.16
C ALA A 67 3.06 -3.26 5.52
N PHE A 68 2.88 -4.02 6.60
CA PHE A 68 3.42 -3.68 7.91
C PHE A 68 4.96 -3.65 7.92
N ASN A 69 5.61 -4.63 7.29
CA ASN A 69 7.07 -4.67 7.19
C ASN A 69 7.61 -3.50 6.37
N ILE A 70 6.96 -3.16 5.24
CA ILE A 70 7.34 -1.97 4.44
C ILE A 70 7.23 -0.71 5.29
N ALA A 71 6.10 -0.50 5.98
CA ALA A 71 5.92 0.65 6.88
C ALA A 71 7.04 0.72 7.94
N ASN A 72 7.33 -0.38 8.63
CA ASN A 72 8.37 -0.40 9.67
C ASN A 72 9.78 -0.17 9.11
N THR A 73 10.07 -0.69 7.92
CA THR A 73 11.34 -0.44 7.24
C THR A 73 11.54 1.06 7.02
N TYR A 74 10.55 1.77 6.47
CA TYR A 74 10.65 3.20 6.24
C TYR A 74 10.59 4.04 7.53
N ILE A 75 9.83 3.60 8.55
CA ILE A 75 9.89 4.20 9.89
C ILE A 75 11.30 4.10 10.48
N ALA A 76 11.96 2.94 10.36
CA ALA A 76 13.32 2.74 10.81
C ALA A 76 14.31 3.62 10.01
N THR A 77 14.19 3.65 8.69
CA THR A 77 14.98 4.54 7.81
C THR A 77 14.80 6.00 8.18
N LYS A 78 13.56 6.44 8.45
CA LYS A 78 13.27 7.81 8.90
C LYS A 78 13.99 8.12 10.20
N LYS A 79 13.82 7.25 11.20
CA LYS A 79 14.41 7.41 12.54
C LYS A 79 15.94 7.43 12.52
N GLN A 80 16.55 6.53 11.76
CA GLN A 80 18.00 6.30 11.81
C GLN A 80 18.76 7.23 10.87
N LEU A 81 18.18 7.60 9.73
CA LEU A 81 18.92 8.24 8.64
C LEU A 81 18.35 9.59 8.23
N THR A 82 17.06 9.66 7.90
CA THR A 82 16.55 10.85 7.18
C THR A 82 16.08 11.97 8.09
N LYS A 83 15.54 11.68 9.28
CA LYS A 83 14.94 12.69 10.16
C LYS A 83 15.97 13.75 10.57
N GLU A 84 17.06 13.33 11.21
CA GLU A 84 18.11 14.24 11.67
C GLU A 84 18.86 14.89 10.51
N LEU A 85 19.06 14.15 9.41
CA LEU A 85 19.73 14.67 8.23
C LEU A 85 18.95 15.82 7.58
N VAL A 86 17.63 15.65 7.39
CA VAL A 86 16.77 16.68 6.80
C VAL A 86 16.56 17.84 7.77
N ALA A 87 16.32 17.56 9.05
CA ALA A 87 16.15 18.60 10.06
C ALA A 87 17.42 19.46 10.20
N GLY A 88 18.59 18.82 10.26
CA GLY A 88 19.88 19.51 10.33
C GLY A 88 20.17 20.35 9.08
N TYR A 89 19.80 19.88 7.89
CA TYR A 89 19.89 20.68 6.67
C TYR A 89 18.97 21.90 6.71
N LYS A 90 17.68 21.70 7.02
CA LYS A 90 16.68 22.78 7.07
C LYS A 90 17.05 23.84 8.10
N GLN A 91 17.57 23.43 9.26
CA GLN A 91 18.06 24.35 10.27
C GLN A 91 19.22 25.20 9.74
N GLN A 92 20.25 24.57 9.15
CA GLN A 92 21.38 25.31 8.59
C GLN A 92 20.97 26.27 7.46
N ARG A 93 19.98 25.88 6.65
CA ARG A 93 19.42 26.76 5.62
C ARG A 93 18.72 27.97 6.24
N ALA A 94 17.90 27.77 7.26
CA ALA A 94 17.24 28.88 7.97
C ALA A 94 18.27 29.81 8.64
N ASP A 95 19.31 29.24 9.27
CA ASP A 95 20.41 30.01 9.88
C ASP A 95 21.17 30.84 8.83
N ARG A 96 21.38 30.26 7.63
CA ARG A 96 22.00 30.95 6.50
C ARG A 96 21.13 32.11 6.01
N GLU A 97 19.84 31.88 5.81
CA GLU A 97 18.89 32.92 5.39
C GLU A 97 18.84 34.06 6.40
N ALA A 98 18.80 33.75 7.71
CA ALA A 98 18.85 34.74 8.78
C ALA A 98 20.18 35.52 8.80
N HIS A 99 21.31 34.85 8.56
CA HIS A 99 22.61 35.51 8.42
C HIS A 99 22.61 36.51 7.25
N ASP A 100 22.15 36.09 6.08
CA ASP A 100 22.09 36.92 4.88
C ASP A 100 21.16 38.13 5.07
N MET A 101 20.02 37.96 5.76
CA MET A 101 19.15 39.07 6.15
C MET A 101 19.86 40.10 7.04
N ARG A 102 20.64 39.66 8.03
CA ARG A 102 21.39 40.56 8.93
C ARG A 102 22.51 41.31 8.22
N VAL A 103 23.19 40.65 7.26
CA VAL A 103 24.18 41.30 6.39
C VAL A 103 23.50 42.37 5.54
N ASN A 104 22.40 42.03 4.86
CA ASN A 104 21.68 42.95 3.97
C ASN A 104 21.07 44.14 4.72
N ALA A 105 20.63 43.94 5.96
CA ALA A 105 20.15 45.00 6.84
C ALA A 105 21.28 45.84 7.49
N LEU A 106 22.55 45.57 7.15
CA LEU A 106 23.74 46.21 7.73
C LEU A 106 23.83 46.08 9.25
N VAL A 107 23.19 45.05 9.83
CA VAL A 107 23.24 44.74 11.27
C VAL A 107 24.57 44.10 11.64
N ILE A 108 25.18 43.38 10.71
CA ILE A 108 26.53 42.80 10.83
C ILE A 108 27.36 43.15 9.58
N PRO A 109 28.70 43.20 9.68
CA PRO A 109 29.57 43.47 8.54
C PRO A 109 29.40 42.46 7.40
N ALA A 110 29.49 42.93 6.15
CA ALA A 110 29.35 42.08 4.95
C ALA A 110 30.44 41.00 4.81
N ASN A 111 31.57 41.16 5.48
CA ASN A 111 32.67 40.19 5.51
C ASN A 111 32.55 39.19 6.67
N THR A 112 31.41 39.16 7.38
CA THR A 112 31.18 38.16 8.44
C THR A 112 31.07 36.77 7.81
N THR A 113 31.91 35.84 8.26
CA THR A 113 31.89 34.46 7.77
C THR A 113 30.71 33.69 8.35
N PHE A 114 29.98 32.96 7.48
CA PHE A 114 29.00 31.98 7.89
C PHE A 114 29.61 30.57 7.91
N THR A 115 29.66 29.95 9.08
CA THR A 115 30.17 28.59 9.26
C THR A 115 29.01 27.59 9.23
N TYR A 116 29.20 26.47 8.53
CA TYR A 116 28.20 25.42 8.42
C TYR A 116 28.86 24.04 8.41
N GLN A 117 28.07 23.00 8.65
CA GLN A 117 28.49 21.61 8.61
C GLN A 117 27.98 20.93 7.34
N LEU A 118 28.93 20.62 6.44
CA LEU A 118 28.65 19.88 5.22
C LEU A 118 28.54 18.37 5.52
N VAL A 119 27.32 17.85 5.58
CA VAL A 119 27.05 16.43 5.90
C VAL A 119 27.08 15.57 4.63
N LEU A 120 28.16 14.81 4.44
CA LEU A 120 28.42 13.97 3.26
C LEU A 120 28.16 12.47 3.49
N GLN A 121 27.34 12.12 4.48
CA GLN A 121 26.89 10.75 4.71
C GLN A 121 25.99 10.29 3.55
N THR A 122 26.24 9.11 2.99
CA THR A 122 25.39 8.51 1.95
C THR A 122 24.17 7.80 2.53
N ILE A 123 23.09 7.70 1.76
CA ILE A 123 21.88 6.95 2.12
C ILE A 123 21.79 5.72 1.23
N LEU A 124 21.67 4.54 1.83
CA LEU A 124 21.36 3.31 1.10
C LEU A 124 19.83 3.11 1.14
N PRO A 125 19.14 3.03 -0.01
CA PRO A 125 17.72 2.71 -0.02
C PRO A 125 17.45 1.36 0.64
N PRO A 126 16.45 1.26 1.53
CA PRO A 126 16.15 0.00 2.19
C PRO A 126 15.46 -0.97 1.24
N TYR A 127 15.69 -2.28 1.43
CA TYR A 127 14.93 -3.30 0.73
C TYR A 127 13.45 -3.26 1.13
N SER A 128 12.55 -3.28 0.15
CA SER A 128 11.11 -3.29 0.35
C SER A 128 10.45 -4.38 -0.50
N PRO A 129 9.73 -5.35 0.09
CA PRO A 129 9.10 -6.46 -0.63
C PRO A 129 7.79 -6.04 -1.35
N ILE A 130 7.85 -4.99 -2.16
CA ILE A 130 6.69 -4.40 -2.84
C ILE A 130 6.18 -5.28 -3.98
N ALA A 131 7.07 -5.99 -4.67
CA ALA A 131 6.70 -6.91 -5.75
C ALA A 131 5.94 -8.13 -5.22
N GLU A 132 6.34 -8.68 -4.07
CA GLU A 132 5.64 -9.76 -3.40
C GLU A 132 4.27 -9.32 -2.90
N LEU A 133 4.18 -8.10 -2.35
CA LEU A 133 2.91 -7.51 -1.94
C LEU A 133 1.96 -7.32 -3.13
N GLN A 134 2.45 -6.76 -4.24
CA GLN A 134 1.68 -6.60 -5.48
C GLN A 134 1.15 -7.94 -5.97
N LYS A 135 2.00 -8.97 -6.02
CA LYS A 135 1.60 -10.31 -6.45
C LYS A 135 0.49 -10.87 -5.57
N ILE A 136 0.58 -10.74 -4.24
CA ILE A 136 -0.46 -11.22 -3.33
C ILE A 136 -1.77 -10.47 -3.54
N LEU A 137 -1.71 -9.14 -3.69
CA LEU A 137 -2.90 -8.31 -3.89
C LEU A 137 -3.63 -8.61 -5.20
N LEU A 138 -2.89 -8.93 -6.28
CA LEU A 138 -3.47 -9.22 -7.59
C LEU A 138 -3.92 -10.68 -7.74
N ASP A 139 -3.17 -11.63 -7.16
CA ASP A 139 -3.39 -13.06 -7.43
C ASP A 139 -4.24 -13.77 -6.36
N ARG A 140 -4.21 -13.29 -5.10
CA ARG A 140 -4.69 -14.07 -3.94
C ARG A 140 -5.81 -13.41 -3.15
N ILE A 141 -6.04 -12.14 -3.39
CA ILE A 141 -7.08 -11.36 -2.72
C ILE A 141 -7.96 -10.83 -3.84
N ASN A 142 -9.26 -10.68 -3.58
CA ASN A 142 -10.09 -9.82 -4.40
C ASN A 142 -10.22 -8.47 -3.67
N PRO A 143 -9.16 -7.64 -3.68
CA PRO A 143 -9.10 -6.48 -2.82
C PRO A 143 -10.20 -5.51 -3.18
N SER A 144 -10.72 -4.80 -2.18
CA SER A 144 -11.47 -3.57 -2.45
C SER A 144 -10.63 -2.65 -3.34
N GLY A 145 -11.26 -1.93 -4.28
CA GLY A 145 -10.56 -1.02 -5.20
C GLY A 145 -9.60 -0.05 -4.48
N ARG A 146 -9.95 0.35 -3.25
CA ARG A 146 -9.12 1.20 -2.37
C ARG A 146 -7.71 0.65 -2.11
N ALA A 147 -7.54 -0.66 -1.95
CA ALA A 147 -6.21 -1.23 -1.70
C ALA A 147 -5.32 -1.19 -2.97
N LEU A 148 -5.90 -1.40 -4.15
CA LEU A 148 -5.18 -1.28 -5.42
C LEU A 148 -4.82 0.18 -5.72
N LEU A 149 -5.69 1.12 -5.35
CA LEU A 149 -5.43 2.56 -5.48
C LEU A 149 -4.26 3.03 -4.61
N LEU A 150 -4.01 2.39 -3.46
CA LEU A 150 -2.85 2.70 -2.59
C LEU A 150 -1.55 2.05 -3.06
N LEU A 151 -1.63 0.93 -3.78
CA LEU A 151 -0.44 0.18 -4.19
C LEU A 151 0.42 0.99 -5.17
N THR A 152 -0.20 1.64 -6.15
CA THR A 152 0.51 2.43 -7.17
C THR A 152 1.31 3.59 -6.57
N PRO A 153 0.73 4.51 -5.77
CA PRO A 153 1.49 5.59 -5.17
C PRO A 153 2.51 5.09 -4.14
N LEU A 154 2.28 3.95 -3.48
CA LEU A 154 3.30 3.31 -2.65
C LEU A 154 4.52 2.87 -3.48
N MET A 155 4.30 2.18 -4.61
CA MET A 155 5.38 1.78 -5.52
C MET A 155 6.17 2.99 -6.02
N GLN A 156 5.47 4.03 -6.48
CA GLN A 156 6.08 5.28 -6.94
C GLN A 156 6.88 5.98 -5.84
N SER A 157 6.40 5.95 -4.60
CA SER A 157 7.10 6.55 -3.46
C SER A 157 8.39 5.79 -3.12
N ILE A 158 8.37 4.46 -3.19
CA ILE A 158 9.55 3.60 -2.97
C ILE A 158 10.62 3.89 -4.03
N GLU A 159 10.23 3.93 -5.31
CA GLU A 159 11.12 4.25 -6.42
C GLU A 159 11.67 5.69 -6.31
N GLY A 160 10.79 6.66 -6.03
CA GLY A 160 11.17 8.06 -5.85
C GLY A 160 12.13 8.26 -4.67
N PHE A 161 11.95 7.54 -3.56
CA PHE A 161 12.90 7.56 -2.45
C PHE A 161 14.26 7.01 -2.87
N ALA A 162 14.29 5.87 -3.57
CA ALA A 162 15.52 5.23 -4.01
C ALA A 162 16.30 6.13 -4.99
N ASP A 163 15.60 6.75 -5.95
CA ASP A 163 16.19 7.67 -6.92
C ASP A 163 16.73 8.93 -6.26
N ALA A 164 15.95 9.58 -5.38
CA ALA A 164 16.41 10.77 -4.66
C ALA A 164 17.65 10.49 -3.78
N ALA A 165 17.68 9.32 -3.12
CA ALA A 165 18.86 8.89 -2.37
C ALA A 165 20.07 8.64 -3.27
N ALA A 166 19.88 8.00 -4.44
CA ALA A 166 20.95 7.75 -5.41
C ALA A 166 21.51 9.05 -5.99
N GLN A 167 20.65 9.98 -6.39
CA GLN A 167 21.04 11.30 -6.88
C GLN A 167 21.79 12.11 -5.81
N ARG A 168 21.36 12.05 -4.55
CA ARG A 168 22.08 12.69 -3.44
C ARG A 168 23.47 12.08 -3.25
N ASN A 169 23.60 10.76 -3.33
CA ASN A 169 24.90 10.10 -3.23
C ASN A 169 25.82 10.50 -4.40
N ALA A 170 25.29 10.58 -5.63
CA ALA A 170 26.04 11.07 -6.78
C ALA A 170 26.50 12.52 -6.59
N TRP A 171 25.63 13.39 -6.08
CA TRP A 171 25.99 14.77 -5.72
C TRP A 171 27.10 14.82 -4.66
N ILE A 172 27.03 13.96 -3.63
CA ILE A 172 28.10 13.84 -2.62
C ILE A 172 29.44 13.50 -3.27
N ASP A 173 29.44 12.56 -4.22
CA ASP A 173 30.66 12.15 -4.93
C ASP A 173 31.21 13.27 -5.83
N GLU A 174 30.34 14.09 -6.45
CA GLU A 174 30.74 15.31 -7.15
C GLU A 174 31.43 16.29 -6.18
N VAL A 175 30.82 16.56 -5.03
CA VAL A 175 31.32 17.51 -4.03
C VAL A 175 32.64 17.05 -3.41
N LYS A 176 32.81 15.74 -3.16
CA LYS A 176 34.06 15.16 -2.67
C LYS A 176 35.23 15.31 -3.64
N LYS A 177 34.95 15.38 -4.95
CA LYS A 177 35.97 15.57 -5.99
C LYS A 177 36.38 17.03 -6.17
N MET A 178 35.64 17.98 -5.59
CA MET A 178 35.96 19.40 -5.67
C MET A 178 37.22 19.72 -4.86
N PRO A 179 38.07 20.66 -5.33
CA PRO A 179 39.22 21.13 -4.56
C PRO A 179 38.86 21.54 -3.13
N GLU A 180 39.74 21.28 -2.18
CA GLU A 180 39.52 21.61 -0.76
C GLU A 180 39.29 23.12 -0.57
N ASN A 181 40.00 23.96 -1.32
CA ASN A 181 39.91 25.42 -1.25
C ASN A 181 38.66 26.04 -1.92
N ASN A 182 37.63 25.26 -2.24
CA ASN A 182 36.43 25.73 -2.94
C ASN A 182 35.18 25.82 -2.04
N ASP A 183 35.34 26.24 -0.79
CA ASP A 183 34.27 26.26 0.21
C ASP A 183 33.09 27.17 -0.16
N ALA A 184 33.36 28.28 -0.84
CA ALA A 184 32.30 29.19 -1.30
C ALA A 184 31.38 28.50 -2.32
N MET A 185 31.94 27.79 -3.30
CA MET A 185 31.15 27.04 -4.27
C MET A 185 30.40 25.88 -3.59
N LYS A 186 31.06 25.12 -2.71
CA LYS A 186 30.41 24.04 -1.96
C LYS A 186 29.23 24.55 -1.15
N ALA A 187 29.35 25.72 -0.52
CA ALA A 187 28.26 26.36 0.19
C ALA A 187 27.12 26.73 -0.75
N CYS A 188 27.41 27.32 -1.92
CA CYS A 188 26.38 27.65 -2.91
C CYS A 188 25.61 26.42 -3.38
N LEU A 189 26.29 25.34 -3.72
CA LEU A 189 25.66 24.09 -4.16
C LEU A 189 24.86 23.41 -3.05
N TYR A 190 25.34 23.48 -1.80
CA TYR A 190 24.65 22.87 -0.65
C TYR A 190 23.37 23.63 -0.28
N PHE A 191 23.41 24.96 -0.28
CA PHE A 191 22.27 25.80 0.08
C PHE A 191 21.35 26.14 -1.09
N GLY A 192 21.73 25.85 -2.34
CA GLY A 192 20.98 26.29 -3.52
C GLY A 192 21.04 27.80 -3.72
N THR A 193 22.21 28.41 -3.47
CA THR A 193 22.38 29.85 -3.66
C THR A 193 23.14 30.17 -4.96
N PRO A 194 22.92 31.36 -5.56
CA PRO A 194 23.61 31.74 -6.78
C PRO A 194 25.13 31.79 -6.62
N PHE A 195 25.87 31.14 -7.52
CA PHE A 195 27.34 31.18 -7.54
C PHE A 195 27.91 32.01 -8.71
N ALA A 196 27.06 32.37 -9.68
CA ALA A 196 27.38 33.30 -10.76
C ALA A 196 26.07 33.93 -11.27
N PRO A 197 26.12 35.05 -12.02
CA PRO A 197 24.92 35.68 -12.57
C PRO A 197 24.05 34.68 -13.36
N GLY A 198 22.82 34.46 -12.89
CA GLY A 198 21.87 33.53 -13.50
C GLY A 198 22.20 32.04 -13.33
N ARG A 199 23.16 31.66 -12.48
CA ARG A 199 23.51 30.26 -12.23
C ARG A 199 23.24 29.88 -10.78
N VAL A 200 22.30 28.96 -10.61
CA VAL A 200 21.90 28.35 -9.34
C VAL A 200 21.82 26.84 -9.55
N ASP A 201 22.25 26.06 -8.56
CA ASP A 201 22.08 24.61 -8.53
C ASP A 201 21.30 24.25 -7.28
N ASP A 202 20.01 23.98 -7.45
CA ASP A 202 19.10 23.62 -6.36
C ASP A 202 18.97 22.11 -6.16
N ARG A 203 19.86 21.29 -6.76
CA ARG A 203 19.77 19.82 -6.66
C ARG A 203 19.76 19.37 -5.21
N TYR A 204 20.71 19.82 -4.39
CA TYR A 204 20.77 19.37 -2.98
C TYR A 204 19.53 19.76 -2.17
N PRO A 205 19.09 21.04 -2.15
CA PRO A 205 17.82 21.42 -1.50
C PRO A 205 16.63 20.56 -1.95
N ASN A 206 16.44 20.41 -3.26
CA ASN A 206 15.32 19.67 -3.82
C ASN A 206 15.38 18.17 -3.45
N LEU A 207 16.57 17.57 -3.43
CA LEU A 207 16.77 16.18 -3.04
C LEU A 207 16.48 15.97 -1.55
N MET A 208 16.83 16.91 -0.68
CA MET A 208 16.52 16.83 0.74
C MET A 208 15.01 16.85 1.00
N ASP A 209 14.28 17.74 0.33
CA ASP A 209 12.82 17.79 0.39
C ASP A 209 12.17 16.53 -0.22
N ALA A 210 12.72 16.02 -1.33
CA ALA A 210 12.23 14.80 -1.97
C ALA A 210 12.42 13.57 -1.06
N ILE A 211 13.58 13.42 -0.44
CA ILE A 211 13.88 12.31 0.49
C ILE A 211 12.90 12.30 1.65
N GLU A 212 12.61 13.45 2.26
CA GLU A 212 11.63 13.56 3.35
C GLU A 212 10.23 13.17 2.87
N ARG A 213 9.77 13.77 1.77
CA ARG A 213 8.41 13.54 1.24
C ARG A 213 8.18 12.10 0.80
N TYR A 214 9.13 11.49 0.09
CA TYR A 214 8.99 10.10 -0.36
C TYR A 214 9.08 9.11 0.80
N ASN A 215 9.93 9.36 1.80
CA ASN A 215 9.98 8.52 2.99
C ASN A 215 8.65 8.57 3.75
N ASP A 216 8.12 9.77 3.97
CA ASP A 216 6.81 9.96 4.59
C ASP A 216 5.69 9.31 3.77
N SER A 217 5.77 9.40 2.43
CA SER A 217 4.79 8.75 1.56
C SER A 217 4.85 7.23 1.63
N CYS A 218 6.03 6.64 1.70
CA CYS A 218 6.19 5.20 1.91
C CYS A 218 5.54 4.75 3.23
N ILE A 219 5.72 5.51 4.32
CA ILE A 219 5.09 5.22 5.61
C ILE A 219 3.57 5.40 5.52
N GLY A 220 3.11 6.56 5.05
CA GLY A 220 1.70 6.94 4.99
C GLY A 220 0.87 5.96 4.17
N PHE A 221 1.28 5.68 2.93
CA PHE A 221 0.55 4.74 2.06
C PHE A 221 0.58 3.30 2.61
N SER A 222 1.69 2.85 3.19
CA SER A 222 1.77 1.50 3.78
C SER A 222 0.85 1.35 4.99
N VAL A 223 0.79 2.37 5.87
CA VAL A 223 -0.11 2.38 7.03
C VAL A 223 -1.57 2.39 6.57
N GLN A 224 -1.91 3.21 5.56
CA GLN A 224 -3.26 3.22 5.01
C GLN A 224 -3.64 1.88 4.36
N LEU A 225 -2.69 1.25 3.67
CA LEU A 225 -2.91 -0.06 3.07
C LEU A 225 -3.16 -1.14 4.14
N VAL A 226 -2.44 -1.10 5.26
CA VAL A 226 -2.71 -1.98 6.42
C VAL A 226 -4.14 -1.78 6.92
N ASN A 227 -4.62 -0.54 7.05
CA ASN A 227 -5.97 -0.25 7.51
C ASN A 227 -7.03 -0.82 6.56
N VAL A 228 -6.90 -0.56 5.25
CA VAL A 228 -7.83 -1.05 4.23
C VAL A 228 -7.84 -2.57 4.16
N LEU A 229 -6.68 -3.23 4.22
CA LEU A 229 -6.58 -4.68 4.22
C LEU A 229 -7.19 -5.32 5.46
N ARG A 230 -7.03 -4.67 6.62
CA ARG A 230 -7.66 -5.13 7.87
C ARG A 230 -9.17 -5.05 7.78
N GLU A 231 -9.72 -3.93 7.30
CA GLU A 231 -11.16 -3.77 7.06
C GLU A 231 -11.70 -4.85 6.12
N HIS A 232 -10.98 -5.13 5.03
CA HIS A 232 -11.34 -6.20 4.08
C HIS A 232 -11.29 -7.58 4.73
N GLY A 233 -10.21 -7.90 5.44
CA GLY A 233 -10.05 -9.17 6.16
C GLY A 233 -11.14 -9.40 7.20
N GLU A 234 -11.52 -8.36 7.96
CA GLU A 234 -12.59 -8.46 8.95
C GLU A 234 -13.95 -8.74 8.31
N LYS A 235 -14.24 -8.18 7.13
CA LYS A 235 -15.44 -8.51 6.34
C LYS A 235 -15.42 -9.97 5.88
N MET A 236 -14.29 -10.45 5.34
CA MET A 236 -14.16 -11.85 4.90
C MET A 236 -14.26 -12.84 6.06
N ALA A 237 -13.68 -12.51 7.22
CA ALA A 237 -13.80 -13.32 8.42
C ALA A 237 -15.25 -13.39 8.93
N ALA A 238 -15.99 -12.27 8.86
CA ALA A 238 -17.41 -12.25 9.19
C ALA A 238 -18.25 -13.12 8.24
N GLU A 239 -17.97 -13.08 6.93
CA GLU A 239 -18.63 -13.94 5.92
C GLU A 239 -18.33 -15.43 6.15
N TYR A 240 -17.10 -15.76 6.55
CA TYR A 240 -16.70 -17.13 6.83
C TYR A 240 -17.35 -17.71 8.10
N GLY A 241 -17.62 -16.86 9.09
CA GLY A 241 -18.27 -17.22 10.36
C GLY A 241 -17.29 -17.58 11.48
N LYS A 242 -17.78 -18.29 12.50
CA LYS A 242 -17.08 -18.50 13.79
C LYS A 242 -15.72 -19.22 13.68
N ASP A 243 -15.53 -20.02 12.65
CA ASP A 243 -14.30 -20.79 12.42
C ASP A 243 -13.24 -20.01 11.63
N ALA A 244 -13.47 -18.71 11.39
CA ALA A 244 -12.56 -17.89 10.59
C ALA A 244 -11.19 -17.77 11.25
N PRO A 245 -10.09 -17.86 10.47
CA PRO A 245 -8.78 -17.51 10.98
C PRO A 245 -8.76 -16.06 11.49
N LYS A 246 -7.99 -15.82 12.55
CA LYS A 246 -7.81 -14.47 13.08
C LYS A 246 -7.12 -13.58 12.05
N ILE A 247 -7.68 -12.39 11.83
CA ILE A 247 -7.03 -11.34 11.03
C ILE A 247 -5.92 -10.71 11.87
N SER A 248 -4.73 -10.58 11.28
CA SER A 248 -3.60 -9.90 11.90
C SER A 248 -3.96 -8.45 12.21
N LYS A 249 -3.55 -7.95 13.37
CA LYS A 249 -3.79 -6.56 13.79
C LYS A 249 -2.45 -5.90 14.11
N PRO A 250 -1.60 -5.63 13.11
CA PRO A 250 -0.38 -4.88 13.33
C PRO A 250 -0.74 -3.49 13.89
N ASP A 251 0.06 -2.98 14.82
CA ASP A 251 -0.08 -1.63 15.33
C ASP A 251 1.25 -0.87 15.22
N PHE A 252 1.15 0.45 15.11
CA PHE A 252 2.29 1.35 14.93
C PHE A 252 2.52 2.22 16.16
N LYS A 253 2.08 1.77 17.35
CA LYS A 253 2.10 2.61 18.57
C LYS A 253 3.51 3.08 18.94
N MET A 254 4.52 2.24 18.68
CA MET A 254 5.92 2.56 18.98
C MET A 254 6.56 3.56 18.01
N ALA A 255 5.90 3.88 16.88
CA ALA A 255 6.46 4.79 15.89
C ALA A 255 6.30 6.27 16.29
N GLY A 256 5.33 6.61 17.15
CA GLY A 256 5.16 7.96 17.68
C GLY A 256 5.07 9.04 16.59
N ASP A 257 5.94 10.04 16.66
CA ASP A 257 6.03 11.17 15.74
C ASP A 257 6.66 10.84 14.37
N LEU A 258 7.07 9.58 14.14
CA LEU A 258 7.62 9.15 12.87
C LEU A 258 6.55 8.91 11.82
N ILE A 259 5.30 8.65 12.24
CA ILE A 259 4.16 8.50 11.33
C ILE A 259 3.75 9.90 10.84
N PRO A 260 3.68 10.14 9.52
CA PRO A 260 3.21 11.42 8.98
C PRO A 260 1.70 11.62 9.23
N ASP A 261 1.17 12.81 8.91
CA ASP A 261 -0.27 13.04 9.01
C ASP A 261 -1.04 12.13 8.03
N LEU A 262 -1.66 11.08 8.58
CA LEU A 262 -2.40 10.08 7.80
C LEU A 262 -3.60 10.68 7.05
N LYS A 263 -4.07 11.87 7.41
CA LYS A 263 -5.14 12.56 6.69
C LYS A 263 -4.74 12.95 5.26
N GLU A 264 -3.46 13.27 5.04
CA GLU A 264 -2.95 13.60 3.71
C GLU A 264 -3.03 12.40 2.75
N TYR A 265 -2.84 11.20 3.30
CA TYR A 265 -2.87 9.94 2.56
C TYR A 265 -4.28 9.34 2.44
N ALA A 266 -5.16 9.60 3.40
CA ALA A 266 -6.54 9.12 3.37
C ALA A 266 -7.33 9.64 2.16
N ARG A 267 -7.05 10.88 1.72
CA ARG A 267 -7.70 11.50 0.56
C ARG A 267 -7.50 10.73 -0.76
N TRP A 268 -6.44 9.93 -0.85
CA TRP A 268 -6.16 9.11 -2.03
C TRP A 268 -7.09 7.89 -2.16
N VAL A 269 -7.82 7.55 -1.09
CA VAL A 269 -8.76 6.41 -1.06
C VAL A 269 -10.18 6.80 -0.72
N GLU A 270 -10.46 8.10 -0.58
CA GLU A 270 -11.83 8.59 -0.52
C GLU A 270 -12.43 8.46 -1.92
N GLU A 271 -13.51 7.68 -2.04
CA GLU A 271 -14.28 7.65 -3.28
C GLU A 271 -14.77 9.08 -3.57
N PRO A 272 -14.63 9.57 -4.82
CA PRO A 272 -15.20 10.85 -5.18
C PRO A 272 -16.70 10.79 -4.87
N LYS A 273 -17.17 11.66 -3.98
CA LYS A 273 -18.59 11.84 -3.73
C LYS A 273 -19.21 12.29 -5.05
N ALA A 274 -19.99 11.40 -5.67
CA ALA A 274 -20.80 11.71 -6.84
C ALA A 274 -21.85 12.79 -6.53
#